data_AF-A0AAJ6NMX8-F1
#
_entry.id   AF-A0AAJ6NMX8-F1
#
_cell.length_a   1.000
_cell.length_b   1.000
_cell.length_c   1.000
_cell.angle_alpha   90.00
_cell.angle_beta   90.00
_cell.angle_gamma   90.00
#
_symmetry.space_group_name_H-M   'P 1'
#
loop_
_entity.id
_entity.type
_entity.pdbx_description
1 polymer ?
#
loop_
_entity_poly.entity_id
_entity_poly.type
_entity_poly.pdbx_seq_one_letter_code
_entity_poly.pdbx_strand_id
1 'polypeptide(L)'
;MPENNKLQNSQWTEQHDAFCLENKLTPAAKLLWQWLIRQGMGEEIEPDLKEEFNHWVEKHRGKPYHRDTLKEALQQLINCRVVQLVKKFKWHIVRIITRPLDWLKPRKNSPKRNQNCDSPPSNPQSAEQGFSSSSNTSFSEDQLLIMESVLSECEKEGIVFDPVQSPEILEYSLEEVQYALALFKNRGGHQTDYRGKPRIRNPQGWLLTCLRKCWYRQADQWSFGGLLAALGFDL
;
A
#
# COMPACT_ATOMS: atom_id res chain seq x y z
N MET A 1 31.22 -20.89 -18.82
CA MET A 1 30.18 -20.72 -19.85
C MET A 1 28.83 -20.62 -19.15
N PRO A 2 28.30 -19.41 -18.87
CA PRO A 2 27.14 -19.26 -18.00
C PRO A 2 25.96 -18.60 -18.72
N GLU A 3 25.23 -19.28 -19.61
CA GLU A 3 23.99 -18.74 -20.19
C GLU A 3 23.01 -19.84 -20.62
N ASN A 4 22.28 -20.46 -19.67
CA ASN A 4 21.14 -21.30 -20.09
C ASN A 4 19.97 -21.45 -19.11
N ASN A 5 19.95 -20.72 -17.98
CA ASN A 5 18.85 -20.82 -17.00
C ASN A 5 17.73 -19.77 -17.16
N LYS A 6 17.78 -18.88 -18.17
CA LYS A 6 16.75 -17.83 -18.33
C LYS A 6 15.47 -18.26 -19.06
N LEU A 7 15.41 -19.46 -19.64
CA LEU A 7 14.31 -19.84 -20.56
C LEU A 7 13.21 -20.74 -19.96
N GLN A 8 13.32 -21.22 -18.72
CA GLN A 8 12.37 -22.21 -18.19
C GLN A 8 11.23 -21.68 -17.31
N ASN A 9 11.17 -20.36 -17.03
CA ASN A 9 10.17 -19.82 -16.11
C ASN A 9 8.96 -19.12 -16.79
N SER A 10 8.86 -19.13 -18.12
CA SER A 10 7.90 -18.28 -18.85
C SER A 10 6.60 -18.98 -19.31
N GLN A 11 6.28 -20.17 -18.78
CA GLN A 11 5.06 -20.90 -19.16
C GLN A 11 3.95 -20.76 -18.11
N TRP A 12 2.76 -20.40 -18.58
CA TRP A 12 1.53 -20.43 -17.79
C TRP A 12 1.23 -21.87 -17.37
N THR A 13 1.13 -22.12 -16.06
CA THR A 13 0.91 -23.47 -15.49
C THR A 13 -0.51 -23.63 -14.95
N GLU A 14 -0.94 -24.88 -14.74
CA GLU A 14 -2.22 -25.21 -14.10
C GLU A 14 -2.39 -24.57 -12.72
N GLN A 15 -1.29 -24.30 -12.01
CA GLN A 15 -1.33 -23.60 -10.72
C GLN A 15 -1.81 -22.14 -10.85
N HIS A 16 -1.51 -21.49 -11.98
CA HIS A 16 -2.03 -20.14 -12.27
C HIS A 16 -3.53 -20.18 -12.53
N ASP A 17 -4.00 -21.21 -13.24
CA ASP A 17 -5.44 -21.42 -13.49
C ASP A 17 -6.20 -21.69 -12.19
N ALA A 18 -5.65 -22.53 -11.30
CA ALA A 18 -6.21 -22.77 -9.97
C ALA A 18 -6.30 -21.48 -9.15
N PHE A 19 -5.24 -20.65 -9.17
CA PHE A 19 -5.22 -19.36 -8.48
C PHE A 19 -6.28 -18.38 -9.02
N CYS A 20 -6.47 -18.34 -10.34
CA CYS A 20 -7.51 -17.53 -10.96
C CYS A 20 -8.91 -17.93 -10.50
N LEU A 21 -9.17 -19.24 -10.36
CA LEU A 21 -10.45 -19.75 -9.87
C LEU A 21 -10.67 -19.42 -8.40
N GLU A 22 -9.65 -19.61 -7.56
CA GLU A 22 -9.72 -19.32 -6.12
C GLU A 22 -9.99 -17.84 -5.83
N ASN A 23 -9.30 -16.94 -6.54
CA ASN A 23 -9.42 -15.49 -6.36
C ASN A 23 -10.53 -14.85 -7.21
N LYS A 24 -11.32 -15.66 -7.94
CA LYS A 24 -12.40 -15.19 -8.82
C LYS A 24 -11.92 -14.09 -9.80
N LEU A 25 -10.75 -14.28 -10.39
CA LEU A 25 -10.17 -13.31 -11.32
C LEU A 25 -11.01 -13.21 -12.59
N THR A 26 -11.23 -11.98 -13.06
CA THR A 26 -11.92 -11.76 -14.33
C THR A 26 -11.12 -12.33 -15.50
N PRO A 27 -11.77 -12.75 -16.61
CA PRO A 27 -11.06 -13.25 -17.79
C PRO A 27 -10.03 -12.25 -18.35
N ALA A 28 -10.33 -10.94 -18.25
CA ALA A 28 -9.40 -9.88 -18.64
C ALA A 28 -8.16 -9.83 -17.74
N ALA A 29 -8.33 -9.93 -16.41
CA ALA A 29 -7.23 -10.00 -15.46
C ALA A 29 -6.35 -11.24 -15.68
N LYS A 30 -6.96 -12.40 -15.96
CA LYS A 30 -6.25 -13.63 -16.30
C LYS A 30 -5.35 -13.44 -17.53
N LEU A 31 -5.90 -12.91 -18.63
CA LEU A 31 -5.14 -12.67 -19.85
C LEU A 31 -4.04 -11.63 -19.67
N LEU A 32 -4.31 -10.59 -18.89
CA LEU A 32 -3.31 -9.59 -18.54
C LEU A 32 -2.14 -10.22 -17.78
N TRP A 33 -2.42 -11.05 -16.79
CA TRP A 33 -1.38 -11.76 -16.06
C TRP A 33 -0.59 -12.73 -16.94
N GLN A 34 -1.27 -13.47 -17.82
CA GLN A 34 -0.63 -14.36 -18.77
C GLN A 34 0.32 -13.61 -19.70
N TRP A 35 -0.09 -12.44 -20.19
CA TRP A 35 0.76 -11.59 -21.01
C TRP A 35 1.97 -11.08 -20.24
N LEU A 36 1.80 -10.66 -18.98
CA LEU A 36 2.89 -10.20 -18.12
C LEU A 36 3.94 -11.28 -17.84
N ILE A 37 3.51 -12.52 -17.59
CA ILE A 37 4.43 -13.66 -17.39
C ILE A 37 5.29 -13.90 -18.64
N ARG A 38 4.75 -13.68 -19.84
CA ARG A 38 5.49 -13.81 -21.10
C ARG A 38 6.56 -12.73 -21.28
N GLN A 39 6.34 -11.54 -20.74
CA GLN A 39 7.32 -10.44 -20.80
C GLN A 39 8.48 -10.66 -19.81
N GLY A 40 8.20 -11.28 -18.67
CA GLY A 40 9.21 -11.63 -17.66
C GLY A 40 8.61 -11.67 -16.25
N MET A 41 9.16 -12.54 -15.40
CA MET A 41 8.78 -12.61 -13.98
C MET A 41 9.85 -11.96 -13.10
N GLY A 42 9.43 -11.13 -12.14
CA GLY A 42 10.32 -10.48 -11.18
C GLY A 42 11.12 -9.28 -11.72
N GLU A 43 11.00 -8.97 -13.01
CA GLU A 43 11.60 -7.78 -13.61
C GLU A 43 10.64 -6.59 -13.52
N GLU A 44 11.21 -5.38 -13.40
CA GLU A 44 10.46 -4.13 -13.49
C GLU A 44 10.17 -3.84 -14.96
N ILE A 45 8.93 -4.07 -15.35
CA ILE A 45 8.48 -3.87 -16.73
C ILE A 45 7.63 -2.61 -16.76
N GLU A 46 7.77 -1.81 -17.80
CA GLU A 46 6.95 -0.62 -18.05
C GLU A 46 5.96 -0.86 -19.20
N PRO A 47 4.98 -1.77 -19.04
CA PRO A 47 4.07 -2.10 -20.13
C PRO A 47 3.11 -0.95 -20.46
N ASP A 48 2.82 -0.80 -21.76
CA ASP A 48 1.70 0.00 -22.23
C ASP A 48 0.43 -0.87 -22.35
N LEU A 49 -0.48 -0.71 -21.41
CA LEU A 49 -1.75 -1.44 -21.37
C LEU A 49 -2.70 -1.09 -22.53
N LYS A 50 -2.57 0.10 -23.12
CA LYS A 50 -3.45 0.57 -24.19
C LYS A 50 -2.93 0.17 -25.57
N GLU A 51 -1.63 0.27 -25.80
CA GLU A 51 -1.06 -0.03 -27.12
C GLU A 51 -0.55 -1.46 -27.19
N GLU A 52 0.36 -1.88 -26.30
CA GLU A 52 0.97 -3.20 -26.38
C GLU A 52 -0.02 -4.31 -26.01
N PHE A 53 -0.66 -4.19 -24.85
CA PHE A 53 -1.55 -5.24 -24.37
C PHE A 53 -2.81 -5.38 -25.23
N ASN A 54 -3.49 -4.28 -25.57
CA ASN A 54 -4.68 -4.37 -26.42
C ASN A 54 -4.35 -4.84 -27.84
N HIS A 55 -3.21 -4.45 -28.42
CA HIS A 55 -2.82 -4.95 -29.75
C HIS A 55 -2.55 -6.46 -29.70
N TRP A 56 -1.93 -6.94 -28.62
CA TRP A 56 -1.78 -8.37 -28.39
C TRP A 56 -3.13 -9.10 -28.21
N VAL A 57 -4.05 -8.53 -27.44
CA VAL A 57 -5.40 -9.09 -27.26
C VAL A 57 -6.19 -9.08 -28.57
N GLU A 58 -6.14 -8.00 -29.35
CA GLU A 58 -6.81 -7.89 -30.64
C GLU A 58 -6.31 -8.96 -31.61
N LYS A 59 -5.00 -9.24 -31.62
CA LYS A 59 -4.42 -10.31 -32.43
C LYS A 59 -4.92 -11.71 -32.04
N HIS A 60 -5.11 -11.99 -30.75
CA HIS A 60 -5.50 -13.34 -30.29
C HIS A 60 -7.00 -13.55 -30.12
N ARG A 61 -7.75 -12.50 -29.77
CA ARG A 61 -9.18 -12.52 -29.45
C ARG A 61 -10.04 -11.80 -30.49
N GLY A 62 -9.44 -10.95 -31.32
CA GLY A 62 -10.13 -10.16 -32.36
C GLY A 62 -10.79 -8.86 -31.88
N LYS A 63 -10.91 -8.63 -30.58
CA LYS A 63 -11.49 -7.40 -30.01
C LYS A 63 -10.67 -6.87 -28.84
N PRO A 64 -10.26 -5.59 -28.85
CA PRO A 64 -9.55 -4.98 -27.73
C PRO A 64 -10.46 -4.83 -26.51
N TYR A 65 -9.86 -4.68 -25.33
CA TYR A 65 -10.61 -4.39 -24.12
C TYR A 65 -10.89 -2.90 -23.99
N HIS A 66 -12.07 -2.59 -23.42
CA HIS A 66 -12.40 -1.23 -23.06
C HIS A 66 -11.50 -0.73 -21.93
N ARG A 67 -11.24 0.57 -21.89
CA ARG A 67 -10.36 1.23 -20.93
C ARG A 67 -10.67 0.87 -19.47
N ASP A 68 -11.94 0.85 -19.10
CA ASP A 68 -12.34 0.61 -17.71
C ASP A 68 -12.16 -0.85 -17.32
N THR A 69 -12.40 -1.79 -18.25
CA THR A 69 -12.11 -3.21 -18.05
C THR A 69 -10.62 -3.44 -17.78
N LEU A 70 -9.73 -2.71 -18.46
CA LEU A 70 -8.29 -2.81 -18.21
C LEU A 70 -7.90 -2.28 -16.83
N LYS A 71 -8.50 -1.16 -16.38
CA LYS A 71 -8.25 -0.62 -15.04
C LYS A 71 -8.72 -1.58 -13.96
N GLU A 72 -9.92 -2.14 -14.11
CA GLU A 72 -10.47 -3.12 -13.18
C GLU A 72 -9.60 -4.38 -13.14
N ALA A 73 -9.18 -4.88 -14.30
CA ALA A 73 -8.29 -6.03 -14.41
C ALA A 73 -6.94 -5.78 -13.70
N LEU A 74 -6.31 -4.64 -13.94
CA LEU A 74 -5.06 -4.27 -13.27
C LEU A 74 -5.26 -4.14 -11.75
N GLN A 75 -6.36 -3.51 -11.34
CA GLN A 75 -6.66 -3.32 -9.92
C GLN A 75 -6.94 -4.66 -9.21
N GLN A 76 -7.60 -5.61 -9.87
CA GLN A 76 -7.76 -6.96 -9.35
C GLN A 76 -6.41 -7.66 -9.16
N LEU A 77 -5.50 -7.57 -10.12
CA LEU A 77 -4.17 -8.16 -10.00
C LEU A 77 -3.34 -7.54 -8.86
N ILE A 78 -3.47 -6.24 -8.64
CA ILE A 78 -2.84 -5.54 -7.51
C ILE A 78 -3.44 -6.01 -6.18
N ASN A 79 -4.77 -6.11 -6.10
CA ASN A 79 -5.46 -6.57 -4.89
C ASN A 79 -5.08 -8.02 -4.53
N CYS A 80 -4.95 -8.89 -5.53
CA CYS A 80 -4.48 -10.27 -5.37
C CYS A 80 -2.96 -10.37 -5.13
N ARG A 81 -2.26 -9.22 -5.03
CA ARG A 81 -0.80 -9.11 -4.85
C ARG A 81 0.04 -9.81 -5.92
N VAL A 82 -0.57 -10.15 -7.06
CA VAL A 82 0.09 -10.74 -8.22
C VAL A 82 1.03 -9.73 -8.87
N VAL A 83 0.57 -8.48 -8.94
CA VAL A 83 1.29 -7.36 -9.53
C VAL A 83 1.55 -6.30 -8.48
N GLN A 84 2.79 -5.87 -8.35
CA GLN A 84 3.16 -4.72 -7.53
C GLN A 84 3.34 -3.51 -8.44
N LEU A 85 2.56 -2.47 -8.18
CA LEU A 85 2.69 -1.19 -8.88
C LEU A 85 3.85 -0.39 -8.25
N VAL A 86 4.91 -0.15 -9.03
CA VAL A 86 6.09 0.62 -8.60
C VAL A 86 5.85 2.10 -8.86
N LYS A 87 5.50 2.44 -10.10
CA LYS A 87 5.30 3.83 -10.53
C LYS A 87 4.19 3.90 -11.57
N LYS A 88 3.41 4.97 -11.52
CA LYS A 88 2.34 5.23 -12.48
C LYS A 88 2.66 6.50 -13.24
N PHE A 89 2.93 6.39 -14.54
CA PHE A 89 3.20 7.55 -15.40
C PHE A 89 1.90 8.09 -15.99
N LYS A 90 1.16 7.20 -16.66
CA LYS A 90 -0.20 7.46 -17.16
C LYS A 90 -1.12 6.35 -16.64
N TRP A 91 -2.40 6.42 -16.95
CA TRP A 91 -3.30 5.34 -16.55
C TRP A 91 -2.99 4.01 -17.26
N HIS A 92 -2.40 4.06 -18.46
CA HIS A 92 -2.06 2.91 -19.31
C HIS A 92 -0.56 2.54 -19.28
N ILE A 93 0.32 3.50 -18.98
CA ILE A 93 1.76 3.25 -18.83
C ILE A 93 2.07 3.18 -17.35
N VAL A 94 2.34 1.96 -16.89
CA VAL A 94 2.62 1.65 -15.49
C VAL A 94 3.93 0.89 -15.39
N ARG A 95 4.74 1.21 -14.39
CA ARG A 95 5.90 0.40 -14.00
C ARG A 95 5.44 -0.62 -12.98
N ILE A 96 5.50 -1.89 -13.33
CA ILE A 96 4.98 -2.99 -12.52
C ILE A 96 6.00 -4.11 -12.39
N ILE A 97 5.96 -4.77 -11.24
CA ILE A 97 6.71 -6.00 -10.97
C ILE A 97 5.69 -7.13 -10.87
N THR A 98 5.83 -8.13 -11.74
CA THR A 98 5.03 -9.34 -11.69
C THR A 98 5.68 -10.30 -10.71
N ARG A 99 4.99 -10.64 -9.62
CA ARG A 99 5.51 -11.57 -8.61
C ARG A 99 5.34 -13.02 -9.09
N PRO A 100 6.32 -13.90 -8.83
CA PRO A 100 6.18 -15.32 -9.12
C PRO A 100 5.11 -15.94 -8.20
N LEU A 101 4.44 -16.98 -8.70
CA LEU A 101 3.35 -17.66 -8.00
C LEU A 101 3.77 -18.19 -6.62
N ASP A 102 5.04 -18.56 -6.45
CA ASP A 102 5.60 -19.03 -5.18
C ASP A 102 5.57 -17.98 -4.06
N TRP A 103 5.53 -16.70 -4.42
CA TRP A 103 5.42 -15.59 -3.46
C TRP A 103 3.97 -15.29 -3.04
N LEU A 104 3.00 -15.91 -3.70
CA LEU A 104 1.57 -15.74 -3.41
C LEU A 104 1.05 -16.76 -2.41
N LYS A 105 1.77 -17.87 -2.20
CA LYS A 105 1.44 -18.83 -1.13
C LYS A 105 1.85 -18.22 0.22
N PRO A 106 0.97 -18.18 1.23
CA PRO A 106 1.38 -17.81 2.56
C PRO A 106 2.49 -18.77 2.98
N ARG A 107 3.66 -18.23 3.32
CA ARG A 107 4.79 -19.01 3.79
C ARG A 107 4.30 -19.81 4.98
N LYS A 108 4.09 -21.12 4.81
CA LYS A 108 3.80 -22.04 5.89
C LYS A 108 5.01 -21.94 6.80
N ASN A 109 4.88 -21.20 7.90
CA ASN A 109 5.88 -21.20 8.96
C ASN A 109 5.98 -22.66 9.42
N SER A 110 7.00 -23.38 8.96
CA SER A 110 7.31 -24.68 9.51
C SER A 110 7.74 -24.43 10.96
N PRO A 111 7.04 -25.01 11.96
CA PRO A 111 7.55 -24.97 13.32
C PRO A 111 8.84 -25.80 13.36
N LYS A 112 9.94 -25.11 13.69
CA LYS A 112 11.24 -25.55 14.21
C LYS A 112 11.53 -27.07 14.27
N ARG A 113 12.74 -27.43 13.83
CA ARG A 113 13.60 -28.33 14.63
C ARG A 113 15.06 -27.93 14.45
N ASN A 114 15.51 -26.95 15.25
CA ASN A 114 16.92 -26.86 15.58
C ASN A 114 17.27 -28.13 16.36
N GLN A 115 18.07 -29.00 15.75
CA GLN A 115 18.79 -30.02 16.50
C GLN A 115 19.83 -29.25 17.31
N ASN A 116 19.64 -29.17 18.62
CA ASN A 116 20.68 -28.79 19.55
C ASN A 116 21.78 -29.85 19.46
N CYS A 117 22.94 -29.48 18.93
CA CYS A 117 24.19 -30.16 19.27
C CYS A 117 24.65 -29.55 20.59
N ASP A 118 24.51 -30.33 21.67
CA ASP A 118 25.16 -30.04 22.94
C ASP A 118 26.68 -30.05 22.72
N SER A 119 27.32 -28.91 22.95
CA SER A 119 28.76 -28.81 23.15
C SER A 119 29.02 -27.73 24.21
N PRO A 120 29.77 -28.02 25.29
CA PRO A 120 29.98 -27.09 26.40
C PRO A 120 30.94 -25.95 26.01
N PRO A 121 30.86 -24.79 26.69
CA PRO A 121 31.54 -23.57 26.28
C PRO A 121 33.00 -23.56 26.77
N SER A 122 33.90 -23.05 25.95
CA SER A 122 35.24 -22.65 26.39
C SER A 122 35.60 -21.28 25.81
N ASN A 123 35.56 -20.32 26.73
CA ASN A 123 36.24 -19.04 26.80
C ASN A 123 35.69 -17.78 26.11
N PRO A 124 35.92 -16.60 26.76
CA PRO A 124 35.22 -15.36 26.48
C PRO A 124 36.13 -14.35 25.78
N GLN A 125 35.68 -13.75 24.67
CA GLN A 125 36.14 -12.40 24.32
C GLN A 125 35.28 -11.78 23.21
N SER A 126 34.82 -10.57 23.52
CA SER A 126 34.58 -9.42 22.65
C SER A 126 34.16 -9.66 21.20
N ALA A 127 32.93 -9.22 20.87
CA ALA A 127 32.70 -8.01 20.07
C ALA A 127 31.27 -8.01 19.51
N GLU A 128 30.56 -6.92 19.79
CA GLU A 128 29.58 -6.25 18.92
C GLU A 128 28.26 -6.95 18.56
N GLN A 129 27.23 -6.52 19.30
CA GLN A 129 26.04 -5.87 18.74
C GLN A 129 25.20 -6.68 17.74
N GLY A 130 24.52 -7.70 18.26
CA GLY A 130 23.35 -8.30 17.61
C GLY A 130 22.17 -8.29 18.56
N PHE A 131 21.42 -7.19 18.61
CA PHE A 131 20.12 -7.17 19.29
C PHE A 131 19.19 -8.16 18.57
N SER A 132 19.08 -9.34 19.15
CA SER A 132 17.96 -10.24 18.91
C SER A 132 16.71 -9.61 19.52
N SER A 133 16.02 -8.76 18.76
CA SER A 133 14.74 -8.20 19.18
C SER A 133 13.65 -9.26 19.06
N SER A 134 13.53 -10.05 20.12
CA SER A 134 12.27 -10.67 20.50
C SER A 134 11.40 -9.58 21.14
N SER A 135 10.73 -8.76 20.34
CA SER A 135 9.89 -7.68 20.87
C SER A 135 8.49 -8.21 21.18
N ASN A 136 8.32 -8.66 22.42
CA ASN A 136 7.08 -8.39 23.14
C ASN A 136 6.91 -6.86 23.10
N THR A 137 5.82 -6.36 22.50
CA THR A 137 5.55 -4.93 22.34
C THR A 137 5.19 -4.30 23.68
N SER A 138 6.20 -4.05 24.51
CA SER A 138 6.14 -2.96 25.49
C SER A 138 6.38 -1.68 24.70
N PHE A 139 5.31 -0.95 24.37
CA PHE A 139 5.45 0.44 23.92
C PHE A 139 6.27 1.18 24.97
N SER A 140 7.29 1.93 24.55
CA SER A 140 7.98 2.83 25.46
C SER A 140 6.98 3.86 25.97
N GLU A 141 7.13 4.29 27.22
CA GLU A 141 6.26 5.28 27.87
C GLU A 141 6.11 6.55 27.01
N ASP A 142 7.20 6.97 26.36
CA ASP A 142 7.23 8.08 25.40
C ASP A 142 6.34 7.86 24.15
N GLN A 143 6.24 6.63 23.65
CA GLN A 143 5.38 6.33 22.49
C GLN A 143 3.90 6.35 22.86
N LEU A 144 3.55 5.92 24.08
CA LEU A 144 2.18 6.00 24.58
C LEU A 144 1.73 7.46 24.72
N LEU A 145 2.61 8.33 25.21
CA LEU A 145 2.34 9.77 25.32
C LEU A 145 2.10 10.42 23.95
N ILE A 146 2.90 10.05 22.93
CA ILE A 146 2.71 10.55 21.56
C ILE A 146 1.39 10.05 20.97
N MET A 147 1.08 8.76 21.13
CA MET A 147 -0.18 8.19 20.65
C MET A 147 -1.40 8.85 21.32
N GLU A 148 -1.36 9.05 22.63
CA GLU A 148 -2.41 9.72 23.38
C GLU A 148 -2.59 11.17 22.91
N SER A 149 -1.48 11.88 22.66
CA SER A 149 -1.51 13.25 22.14
C SER A 149 -2.15 13.32 20.76
N VAL A 150 -1.83 12.40 19.85
CA VAL A 150 -2.42 12.34 18.50
C VAL A 150 -3.92 12.06 18.54
N LEU A 151 -4.35 11.12 19.40
CA LEU A 151 -5.76 10.77 19.55
C LEU A 151 -6.56 11.92 20.19
N SER A 152 -6.00 12.55 21.24
CA SER A 152 -6.61 13.70 21.90
C SER A 152 -6.80 14.87 20.94
N GLU A 153 -5.83 15.12 20.06
CA GLU A 153 -5.93 16.20 19.08
C GLU A 153 -7.02 15.95 18.03
N CYS A 154 -7.18 14.70 17.58
CA CYS A 154 -8.30 14.33 16.71
C CYS A 154 -9.66 14.45 17.41
N GLU A 155 -9.73 14.09 18.69
CA GLU A 155 -10.97 14.14 19.49
C GLU A 155 -11.44 15.58 19.73
N LYS A 156 -10.52 16.53 19.97
CA LYS A 156 -10.85 17.97 20.05
C LYS A 156 -11.61 18.46 18.82
N GLU A 157 -11.29 17.88 17.66
CA GLU A 157 -11.92 18.19 16.39
C GLU A 157 -13.16 17.34 16.10
N GLY A 158 -13.67 16.59 17.09
CA GLY A 158 -14.84 15.74 16.95
C GLY A 158 -14.62 14.52 16.04
N ILE A 159 -13.36 14.14 15.79
CA ILE A 159 -12.99 12.96 15.02
C ILE A 159 -12.43 11.91 15.98
N VAL A 160 -13.31 11.03 16.46
CA VAL A 160 -12.93 9.93 17.34
C VAL A 160 -12.25 8.84 16.53
N PHE A 161 -11.08 8.34 16.95
CA PHE A 161 -10.43 7.19 16.32
C PHE A 161 -10.37 6.02 17.29
N ASP A 162 -10.79 4.85 16.82
CA ASP A 162 -10.55 3.59 17.54
C ASP A 162 -9.16 3.07 17.16
N PRO A 163 -8.20 2.98 18.10
CA PRO A 163 -6.83 2.53 17.81
C PRO A 163 -6.77 1.08 17.29
N VAL A 164 -7.80 0.27 17.60
CA VAL A 164 -7.94 -1.10 17.11
C VAL A 164 -8.40 -1.13 15.65
N GLN A 165 -9.31 -0.23 15.25
CA GLN A 165 -9.89 -0.23 13.91
C GLN A 165 -9.04 0.55 12.91
N SER A 166 -8.36 1.60 13.38
CA SER A 166 -7.57 2.50 12.55
C SER A 166 -6.17 2.73 13.16
N PRO A 167 -5.33 1.68 13.27
CA PRO A 167 -3.98 1.82 13.84
C PRO A 167 -3.09 2.78 13.01
N GLU A 168 -3.44 2.99 11.74
CA GLU A 168 -2.69 3.81 10.81
C GLU A 168 -2.58 5.28 11.22
N ILE A 169 -3.54 5.83 11.99
CA ILE A 169 -3.43 7.22 12.47
C ILE A 169 -2.21 7.42 13.38
N LEU A 170 -1.76 6.33 14.03
CA LEU A 170 -0.65 6.32 14.98
C LEU A 170 0.72 6.22 14.28
N GLU A 171 0.74 5.97 12.97
CA GLU A 171 1.98 5.95 12.18
C GLU A 171 2.45 7.36 11.79
N TYR A 172 1.58 8.36 11.92
CA TYR A 172 1.86 9.76 11.57
C TYR A 172 2.33 10.58 12.77
N SER A 173 3.15 11.59 12.51
CA SER A 173 3.58 12.50 13.57
C SER A 173 2.44 13.44 14.00
N LEU A 174 2.52 13.94 15.23
CA LEU A 174 1.55 14.92 15.75
C LEU A 174 1.42 16.14 14.84
N GLU A 175 2.54 16.63 14.30
CA GLU A 175 2.57 17.79 13.40
C GLU A 175 1.79 17.52 12.11
N GLU A 176 2.01 16.36 11.48
CA GLU A 176 1.30 15.99 10.25
C GLU A 176 -0.22 15.89 10.48
N VAL A 177 -0.62 15.35 11.62
CA VAL A 177 -2.03 15.26 12.03
C VAL A 177 -2.61 16.66 12.26
N GLN A 178 -1.91 17.55 12.96
CA GLN A 178 -2.32 18.94 13.16
C GLN A 178 -2.52 19.68 11.82
N TYR A 179 -1.58 19.54 10.88
CA TYR A 179 -1.74 20.15 9.55
C TYR A 179 -2.91 19.56 8.76
N ALA A 180 -3.14 18.25 8.88
CA ALA A 180 -4.29 17.60 8.24
C ALA A 180 -5.63 18.06 8.84
N LEU A 181 -5.70 18.25 10.16
CA LEU A 181 -6.86 18.81 10.86
C LEU A 181 -7.10 20.29 10.51
N ALA A 182 -6.04 21.09 10.40
CA ALA A 182 -6.11 22.46 9.93
C ALA A 182 -6.71 22.53 8.51
N LEU A 183 -6.30 21.62 7.60
CA LEU A 183 -6.86 21.55 6.25
C LEU A 183 -8.33 21.09 6.27
N PHE A 184 -8.67 20.17 7.18
CA PHE A 184 -10.05 19.70 7.38
C PHE A 184 -10.96 20.88 7.75
N LYS A 185 -10.58 21.71 8.73
CA LYS A 185 -11.33 22.93 9.10
C LYS A 185 -11.49 23.88 7.92
N ASN A 186 -10.40 24.17 7.22
CA ASN A 186 -10.38 25.12 6.12
C ASN A 186 -11.32 24.69 4.97
N ARG A 187 -11.46 23.38 4.72
CA ARG A 187 -12.42 22.86 3.73
C ARG A 187 -13.87 22.79 4.24
N GLY A 188 -14.14 23.31 5.43
CA GLY A 188 -15.45 23.28 6.06
C GLY A 188 -15.79 21.90 6.57
N GLY A 189 -14.86 21.24 7.28
CA GLY A 189 -14.99 19.85 7.71
C GLY A 189 -16.31 19.52 8.41
N HIS A 190 -16.74 20.39 9.32
CA HIS A 190 -18.05 20.29 10.00
C HIS A 190 -19.13 21.19 9.41
N GLN A 191 -18.82 21.95 8.37
CA GLN A 191 -19.81 22.82 7.73
C GLN A 191 -20.81 22.00 6.92
N THR A 192 -22.06 22.44 6.94
CA THR A 192 -23.12 21.85 6.13
C THR A 192 -23.31 22.66 4.85
N ASP A 193 -23.57 21.98 3.74
CA ASP A 193 -24.02 22.60 2.50
C ASP A 193 -25.44 23.19 2.65
N TYR A 194 -25.90 23.95 1.66
CA TYR A 194 -27.25 24.55 1.58
C TYR A 194 -28.41 23.53 1.74
N ARG A 195 -28.13 22.23 1.62
CA ARG A 195 -29.09 21.13 1.84
C ARG A 195 -29.03 20.54 3.26
N GLY A 196 -28.29 21.15 4.18
CA GLY A 196 -28.09 20.67 5.56
C GLY A 196 -27.24 19.40 5.67
N LYS A 197 -26.51 19.02 4.60
CA LYS A 197 -25.64 17.83 4.59
C LYS A 197 -24.21 18.23 4.91
N PRO A 198 -23.45 17.45 5.70
CA PRO A 198 -22.05 17.74 5.95
C PRO A 198 -21.26 17.74 4.64
N ARG A 199 -20.42 18.77 4.46
CA ARG A 199 -19.51 18.89 3.31
C ARG A 199 -18.57 17.70 3.22
N ILE A 200 -18.04 17.28 4.36
CA ILE A 200 -17.22 16.08 4.49
C ILE A 200 -18.04 15.01 5.20
N ARG A 201 -18.52 14.04 4.42
CA ARG A 201 -19.43 12.98 4.93
C ARG A 201 -18.75 11.99 5.87
N ASN A 202 -17.45 11.78 5.71
CA ASN A 202 -16.67 10.83 6.50
C ASN A 202 -15.37 11.53 6.98
N PRO A 203 -15.39 12.19 8.15
CA PRO A 203 -14.22 12.90 8.69
C PRO A 203 -13.01 11.99 8.90
N GLN A 204 -13.21 10.81 9.51
CA GLN A 204 -12.15 9.83 9.77
C GLN A 204 -11.46 9.38 8.47
N GLY A 205 -12.26 8.92 7.51
CA GLY A 205 -11.74 8.44 6.22
C GLY A 205 -11.12 9.57 5.39
N TRP A 206 -11.64 10.79 5.51
CA TRP A 206 -11.06 11.96 4.88
C TRP A 206 -9.69 12.28 5.47
N LEU A 207 -9.55 12.29 6.81
CA LEU A 207 -8.30 12.61 7.49
C LEU A 207 -7.21 11.59 7.16
N LEU A 208 -7.53 10.28 7.21
CA LEU A 208 -6.60 9.23 6.79
C LEU A 208 -6.20 9.37 5.31
N THR A 209 -7.15 9.71 4.43
CA THR A 209 -6.84 9.95 3.02
C THR A 209 -5.95 11.18 2.83
N CYS A 210 -6.17 12.23 3.62
CA CYS A 210 -5.37 13.45 3.63
C CYS A 210 -3.92 13.14 4.03
N LEU A 211 -3.73 12.36 5.10
CA LEU A 211 -2.42 11.94 5.60
C LEU A 211 -1.69 11.04 4.60
N ARG A 212 -2.35 9.97 4.11
CA ARG A 212 -1.78 9.05 3.09
C ARG A 212 -1.31 9.74 1.82
N LYS A 213 -2.03 10.78 1.38
CA LYS A 213 -1.74 11.50 0.14
C LYS A 213 -0.96 12.79 0.37
N CYS A 214 -0.56 13.06 1.60
CA CYS A 214 0.15 14.26 2.02
C CYS A 214 -0.51 15.55 1.54
N TRP A 215 -1.84 15.63 1.54
CA TRP A 215 -2.57 16.82 1.10
C TRP A 215 -2.28 18.03 1.99
N TYR A 216 -1.95 17.79 3.26
CA TYR A 216 -1.50 18.80 4.20
C TYR A 216 -0.17 19.44 3.79
N ARG A 217 0.68 18.79 2.97
CA ARG A 217 1.92 19.40 2.44
C ARG A 217 1.66 20.39 1.31
N GLN A 218 0.49 20.30 0.66
CA GLN A 218 0.06 21.34 -0.28
C GLN A 218 -0.40 22.61 0.45
N ALA A 219 -0.33 22.64 1.79
CA ALA A 219 -0.56 23.82 2.60
C ALA A 219 0.50 24.90 2.46
N ASP A 220 1.65 24.62 1.84
CA ASP A 220 2.65 25.66 1.48
C ASP A 220 2.11 26.69 0.47
N GLN A 221 0.94 26.44 -0.14
CA GLN A 221 0.22 27.43 -0.95
C GLN A 221 -0.80 28.25 -0.15
N TRP A 222 -0.90 28.05 1.16
CA TRP A 222 -1.80 28.82 2.02
C TRP A 222 -1.18 30.17 2.35
N SER A 223 -2.00 31.21 2.44
CA SER A 223 -1.54 32.45 3.05
C SER A 223 -1.14 32.17 4.50
N PHE A 224 -0.02 32.75 4.94
CA PHE A 224 0.51 32.61 6.31
C PHE A 224 -0.59 32.83 7.38
N GLY A 225 -1.48 33.80 7.16
CA GLY A 225 -2.63 34.06 8.04
C GLY A 225 -3.70 32.96 8.06
N GLY A 226 -3.90 32.22 6.97
CA GLY A 226 -4.83 31.09 6.92
C GLY A 226 -4.31 29.86 7.66
N LEU A 227 -2.99 29.69 7.72
CA LEU A 227 -2.33 28.60 8.45
C LEU A 227 -2.34 28.88 9.96
N LEU A 228 -2.05 30.12 10.38
CA LEU A 228 -2.13 30.54 11.78
C LEU A 228 -3.56 30.46 12.35
N ALA A 229 -4.55 30.97 11.62
CA ALA A 229 -5.95 30.89 12.03
C ALA A 229 -6.45 29.44 12.14
N ALA A 230 -5.97 28.55 11.26
CA ALA A 230 -6.35 27.13 11.31
C ALA A 230 -5.69 26.37 12.48
N LEU A 231 -4.52 26.82 12.95
CA LEU A 231 -3.82 26.31 14.13
C LEU A 231 -4.29 26.98 15.44
N GLY A 232 -5.26 27.89 15.39
CA GLY A 232 -5.80 28.57 16.58
C GLY A 232 -4.93 29.69 17.12
N PHE A 233 -4.02 30.24 16.30
CA PHE A 233 -3.31 31.48 16.61
C PHE A 233 -4.10 32.66 16.03
N ASP A 234 -4.75 33.44 16.89
CA ASP A 234 -5.32 34.73 16.51
C ASP A 234 -4.18 35.76 16.38
N LEU A 235 -4.18 36.51 15.27
CA LEU A 235 -3.28 37.64 15.00
C LEU A 235 -3.89 38.96 15.50
#